data_AF-I1BYC0-F1
#
_entry.id   AF-I1BYC0-F1
#
_cell.length_a   1.000
_cell.length_b   1.000
_cell.length_c   1.000
_cell.angle_alpha   90.00
_cell.angle_beta   90.00
_cell.angle_gamma   90.00
#
_symmetry.space_group_name_H-M   'P 1'
#
loop_
_entity.id
_entity.type
_entity.pdbx_description
1 polymer ?
#
loop_
_entity_poly.entity_id
_entity_poly.type
_entity_poly.pdbx_seq_one_letter_code
_entity_poly.pdbx_strand_id
1 'polypeptide(L)' 'MPKRLPEEKVDDLKQALTGSTSTYDIAKEIGVHESTVSRYSRRLFSNRKHRLEWTKKHQDLTVEEWRKVVFSDETKVNV' A
#
# COMPACT_ATOMS: atom_id res chain seq x y z
N MET A 1 6.79 -13.22 -16.49
CA MET A 1 6.84 -12.53 -15.17
C MET A 1 8.19 -11.85 -15.03
N PRO A 2 8.29 -10.57 -14.64
CA PRO A 2 9.58 -9.92 -14.42
C PRO A 2 10.42 -10.70 -13.40
N LYS A 3 11.72 -10.82 -13.62
CA LYS A 3 12.63 -11.51 -12.69
C LYS A 3 12.57 -10.84 -11.32
N ARG A 4 12.53 -11.67 -10.27
CA ARG A 4 12.47 -11.22 -8.87
C ARG A 4 13.85 -10.71 -8.45
N LEU A 5 13.89 -9.58 -7.73
CA LEU A 5 15.12 -9.07 -7.13
C LEU A 5 15.67 -10.04 -6.06
N PRO A 6 16.99 -10.03 -5.80
CA PRO A 6 17.59 -10.69 -4.65
C PRO A 6 16.94 -10.22 -3.34
N GLU A 7 16.79 -11.13 -2.37
CA GLU A 7 16.01 -10.86 -1.15
C GLU A 7 16.62 -9.71 -0.32
N GLU A 8 17.96 -9.57 -0.30
CA GLU A 8 18.67 -8.44 0.32
C GLU A 8 18.15 -7.08 -0.19
N LYS A 9 18.13 -6.88 -1.51
CA LYS A 9 17.59 -5.65 -2.12
C LYS A 9 16.10 -5.44 -1.85
N VAL A 10 15.35 -6.51 -1.59
CA VAL A 10 13.92 -6.41 -1.25
C VAL A 10 13.73 -5.87 0.16
N ASP A 11 14.60 -6.25 1.10
CA ASP A 11 14.54 -5.77 2.47
C ASP A 11 15.00 -4.31 2.57
N ASP A 12 16.05 -3.92 1.85
CA ASP A 12 16.46 -2.51 1.71
C ASP A 12 15.31 -1.64 1.17
N LEU A 13 14.61 -2.14 0.13
CA LEU A 13 13.44 -1.46 -0.43
C LEU A 13 12.32 -1.30 0.59
N LYS A 14 12.05 -2.31 1.44
CA LYS A 14 11.01 -2.21 2.49
C LYS A 14 11.38 -1.15 3.51
N GLN A 15 12.63 -1.12 3.96
CA GLN A 15 13.09 -0.17 4.96
C GLN A 15 13.01 1.26 4.42
N ALA A 16 13.53 1.49 3.21
CA ALA A 16 13.55 2.80 2.58
C ALA A 16 12.13 3.36 2.27
N LEU A 17 11.22 2.49 1.83
CA LEU A 17 9.83 2.87 1.57
C LEU A 17 9.04 3.19 2.85
N THR A 18 9.47 2.67 4.00
CA THR A 18 8.86 3.00 5.31
C THR A 18 9.33 4.38 5.80
N GLY A 19 10.51 4.83 5.38
CA GLY A 19 11.12 6.10 5.78
C GLY A 19 10.63 7.35 5.05
N SER A 20 9.56 7.27 4.24
CA SER A 20 9.00 8.39 3.45
C SER A 20 9.98 9.06 2.47
N THR A 21 10.98 8.33 1.99
CA THR A 21 11.94 8.78 0.95
C THR A 21 11.32 8.72 -0.45
N SER A 22 11.72 9.65 -1.35
CA SER A 22 11.31 9.65 -2.76
C SER A 22 11.67 8.35 -3.49
N THR A 23 10.81 7.88 -4.40
CA THR A 23 11.06 6.66 -5.19
C THR A 23 12.31 6.76 -6.06
N TYR A 24 12.67 7.96 -6.50
CA TYR A 24 13.88 8.24 -7.26
C TYR A 24 15.15 8.05 -6.43
N ASP A 25 15.18 8.59 -5.21
CA ASP A 25 16.35 8.50 -4.33
C ASP A 25 16.60 7.05 -3.90
N ILE A 26 15.52 6.32 -3.57
CA ILE A 26 15.56 4.89 -3.26
C ILE A 26 16.12 4.09 -4.45
N ALA A 27 15.68 4.42 -5.68
CA ALA A 27 16.13 3.74 -6.89
C ALA A 27 17.64 3.92 -7.11
N LYS A 28 18.14 5.15 -6.90
CA LYS A 28 19.55 5.50 -7.04
C LYS A 28 20.42 4.81 -5.98
N GLU A 29 19.98 4.81 -4.73
CA GLU A 29 20.69 4.18 -3.60
C GLU A 29 20.83 2.66 -3.76
N ILE A 30 19.74 1.98 -4.09
CA ILE A 30 19.70 0.50 -4.19
C ILE A 30 20.24 0.01 -5.55
N GLY A 31 20.44 0.94 -6.51
CA GLY A 31 20.90 0.63 -7.85
C GLY A 31 19.88 -0.18 -8.64
N VAL A 32 18.62 0.25 -8.63
CA VAL A 32 17.51 -0.35 -9.38
C VAL A 32 16.77 0.71 -10.18
N HIS A 33 16.05 0.29 -11.23
CA HIS A 33 15.20 1.22 -11.96
C HIS A 33 14.00 1.65 -11.10
N GLU A 34 13.59 2.91 -11.17
CA GLU A 34 12.48 3.45 -10.37
C GLU A 34 11.17 2.65 -10.54
N SER A 35 10.85 2.23 -11.76
CA SER A 35 9.67 1.36 -12.01
C SER A 35 9.69 0.05 -11.20
N THR A 36 10.87 -0.40 -10.78
CA THR A 36 11.05 -1.55 -9.90
C THR A 36 10.69 -1.18 -8.46
N VAL A 37 11.13 -0.01 -7.98
CA VAL A 37 10.71 0.55 -6.68
C VAL A 37 9.20 0.68 -6.63
N SER A 38 8.56 1.29 -7.65
CA SER A 38 7.10 1.45 -7.70
C SER A 38 6.35 0.11 -7.77
N ARG A 39 6.93 -0.91 -8.42
CA ARG A 39 6.36 -2.26 -8.45
C ARG A 39 6.42 -2.91 -7.07
N TYR A 40 7.57 -2.82 -6.40
CA TYR A 40 7.76 -3.41 -5.08
C TYR A 40 6.98 -2.66 -4.01
N SER A 41 6.88 -1.34 -4.07
CA SER A 41 6.02 -0.53 -3.21
C SER A 41 4.56 -1.00 -3.27
N ARG A 42 3.98 -1.09 -4.48
CA ARG A 42 2.62 -1.60 -4.68
C ARG A 42 2.42 -3.03 -4.20
N ARG A 43 3.47 -3.86 -4.24
CA ARG A 43 3.41 -5.26 -3.80
C ARG A 43 3.52 -5.41 -2.29
N LEU A 44 4.43 -4.66 -1.67
CA LEU A 44 4.78 -4.75 -0.24
C LEU A 44 3.79 -3.98 0.63
N PHE A 45 3.46 -2.75 0.22
CA PHE A 45 2.56 -1.84 0.93
C PHE A 45 1.15 -1.83 0.34
N SER A 46 0.79 -2.91 -0.36
CA SER A 46 -0.58 -3.06 -0.84
C SER A 46 -1.49 -3.28 0.36
N ASN A 47 -2.42 -2.34 0.59
CA ASN A 47 -3.55 -2.54 1.50
C ASN A 47 -4.56 -3.60 0.99
N ARG A 48 -4.26 -4.29 -0.12
CA ARG A 48 -5.14 -5.32 -0.71
C ARG A 48 -5.45 -6.43 0.28
N LYS A 49 -4.47 -6.89 1.08
CA LYS A 49 -4.70 -7.96 2.07
C LYS A 49 -5.67 -7.52 3.14
N HIS A 50 -5.41 -6.38 3.77
CA HIS A 50 -6.28 -5.81 4.80
C HIS A 50 -7.69 -5.53 4.27
N ARG A 51 -7.80 -4.93 3.06
CA ARG A 51 -9.09 -4.71 2.40
C ARG A 51 -9.83 -6.02 2.16
N LEU A 52 -9.15 -7.06 1.66
CA LEU A 52 -9.72 -8.38 1.39
C LEU A 52 -10.21 -9.08 2.66
N GLU A 53 -9.42 -9.04 3.73
CA GLU A 53 -9.81 -9.57 5.04
C GLU A 53 -11.04 -8.84 5.58
N TRP A 54 -11.06 -7.51 5.48
CA TRP A 54 -12.21 -6.72 5.90
C TRP A 54 -13.46 -7.06 5.09
N THR A 55 -13.35 -7.18 3.76
CA THR A 55 -14.51 -7.52 2.91
C THR A 55 -15.02 -8.91 3.22
N LYS A 56 -14.14 -9.91 3.35
CA LYS A 56 -14.55 -11.28 3.71
C LYS A 56 -15.24 -11.34 5.06
N LYS A 57 -14.75 -10.60 6.05
CA LYS A 57 -15.33 -10.55 7.40
C LYS A 57 -16.73 -9.94 7.41
N HIS A 58 -16.99 -8.98 6.53
CA HIS A 58 -18.23 -8.19 6.51
C HIS A 58 -19.07 -8.41 5.25
N GLN A 59 -18.81 -9.50 4.50
CA GLN A 59 -19.45 -9.77 3.21
C GLN A 59 -20.97 -9.99 3.34
N ASP A 60 -21.40 -10.49 4.50
CA ASP A 60 -22.79 -10.88 4.80
C ASP A 60 -23.55 -9.79 5.58
N LEU A 61 -22.99 -8.57 5.69
CA LEU A 61 -23.68 -7.46 6.36
C LEU A 61 -25.00 -7.11 5.66
N THR A 62 -26.07 -7.11 6.43
CA THR A 62 -27.43 -6.77 6.00
C THR A 62 -27.63 -5.26 5.88
N VAL A 63 -28.68 -4.84 5.17
CA VAL A 63 -29.03 -3.42 5.00
C VAL A 63 -29.28 -2.76 6.36
N GLU A 64 -29.93 -3.47 7.28
CA GLU A 64 -30.23 -3.00 8.63
C GLU A 64 -28.97 -2.78 9.47
N GLU A 65 -27.94 -3.61 9.29
CA GLU A 65 -26.65 -3.46 9.97
C GLU A 65 -25.86 -2.27 9.41
N TRP A 66 -25.85 -2.09 8.09
CA TRP A 66 -25.24 -0.92 7.46
C TRP A 66 -25.86 0.40 7.92
N ARG A 67 -27.18 0.44 8.13
CA ARG A 67 -27.88 1.63 8.65
C ARG A 67 -27.45 2.03 10.07
N LYS A 68 -26.88 1.11 10.84
CA LYS A 68 -26.37 1.40 12.20
C LYS A 68 -24.94 1.97 12.18
N VAL A 69 -24.26 1.94 11.04
CA VAL A 69 -22.89 2.45 10.90
C VAL A 69 -22.91 3.96 10.74
N VAL A 70 -22.14 4.67 11.57
CA VAL A 70 -21.89 6.10 11.44
C VAL A 70 -20.54 6.28 10.74
N PHE A 71 -20.55 6.84 9.54
CA PHE A 71 -19.33 7.18 8.80
C PHE A 71 -18.90 8.62 9.13
N SER A 72 -17.60 8.84 9.31
CA SER A 72 -17.02 10.15 9.54
C SER A 72 -15.75 10.30 8.71
N ASP A 73 -15.58 11.48 8.11
CA ASP A 73 -14.36 11.87 7.40
C ASP A 73 -14.21 13.40 7.46
N GLU A 74 -12.99 13.88 7.27
CA GLU A 74 -12.68 15.31 7.25
C GLU A 74 -12.53 15.79 5.80
N THR A 75 -13.01 17.00 5.51
CA THR A 75 -12.79 17.62 4.20
C THR A 75 -12.46 19.10 4.34
N LYS A 76 -11.62 19.61 3.44
CA LYS A 76 -11.26 21.03 3.39
C LYS A 76 -12.27 21.78 2.52
N VAL A 77 -13.02 22.70 3.11
CA VAL A 77 -13.89 23.63 2.38
C VAL A 77 -13.12 24.93 2.15
N ASN A 78 -12.96 25.31 0.88
CA ASN A 78 -12.43 26.63 0.51
C ASN A 78 -13.61 27.58 0.30
N VAL A 79 -13.69 28.63 1.11
CA VAL A 79 -14.67 29.73 0.99
C VAL A 79 -14.01 30.91 0.28
#